data_AF-A0A5J9U5M1-F1
#
_entry.id   AF-A0A5J9U5M1-F1
#
_cell.length_a   1.000
_cell.length_b   1.000
_cell.length_c   1.000
_cell.angle_alpha   90.00
_cell.angle_beta   90.00
_cell.angle_gamma   90.00
#
_symmetry.space_group_name_H-M   'P 1'
#
loop_
_entity.id
_entity.type
_entity.pdbx_description
1 polymer ?
#
loop_
_entity_poly.entity_id
_entity_poly.type
_entity_poly.pdbx_seq_one_letter_code
_entity_poly.pdbx_strand_id
1 'polypeptide(L)'
;MSTLFRNTSLTSAIRAKSDHTPIILALSTNIPKPGTFRFENAWLHHHDFLPTVIPAWHAVPWDGDAAGVLAASFKAVRCAAKHCILD
;
A
#
# COMPACT_ATOMS: atom_id res chain seq x y z
N MET A 1 -10.50 29.71 -4.18
CA MET A 1 -9.26 28.92 -4.14
C MET A 1 -9.38 27.86 -3.06
N SER A 2 -9.11 26.60 -3.39
CA SER A 2 -9.19 25.49 -2.43
C SER A 2 -8.10 25.62 -1.37
N THR A 3 -8.48 25.72 -0.10
CA THR A 3 -7.56 25.83 1.06
C THR A 3 -7.03 24.48 1.53
N LEU A 4 -7.46 23.39 0.91
CA LEU A 4 -7.19 22.01 1.33
C LEU A 4 -5.75 21.56 1.05
N PHE A 5 -5.05 22.17 0.09
CA PHE A 5 -3.72 21.71 -0.35
C PHE A 5 -2.75 22.88 -0.56
N ARG A 6 -2.28 23.48 0.56
CA ARG A 6 -1.49 24.73 0.56
C ARG A 6 -0.14 24.64 -0.16
N ASN A 7 0.47 23.46 -0.25
CA ASN A 7 1.71 23.27 -1.04
C ASN A 7 1.41 22.39 -2.25
N THR A 8 0.53 22.89 -3.11
CA THR A 8 0.29 22.33 -4.44
C THR A 8 0.97 23.20 -5.47
N SER A 9 1.80 22.62 -6.33
CA SER A 9 2.32 23.30 -7.51
C SER A 9 1.97 22.53 -8.78
N LEU A 10 1.66 23.28 -9.84
CA LEU A 10 1.41 22.75 -11.17
C LEU A 10 2.46 23.35 -12.11
N THR A 11 3.24 22.51 -12.78
CA THR A 11 4.26 22.96 -13.73
C THR A 11 4.17 22.18 -15.04
N SER A 12 4.44 22.86 -16.15
CA SER A 12 4.64 22.20 -17.44
C SER A 12 6.10 21.77 -17.58
N ALA A 13 6.34 20.52 -17.98
CA ALA A 13 7.69 20.04 -18.22
C ALA A 13 8.15 20.33 -19.67
N ILE A 14 9.47 20.49 -19.84
CA ILE A 14 10.06 20.88 -21.12
C ILE A 14 9.95 19.73 -22.13
N ARG A 15 9.57 20.09 -23.36
CA ARG A 15 9.18 19.16 -24.42
C ARG A 15 10.34 18.94 -25.40
N ALA A 16 11.06 17.82 -25.29
CA ALA A 16 12.17 17.53 -26.20
C ALA A 16 11.79 16.61 -27.40
N LYS A 17 10.83 15.67 -27.23
CA LYS A 17 10.57 14.61 -28.24
C LYS A 17 9.11 14.17 -28.44
N SER A 18 8.13 14.88 -27.88
CA SER A 18 6.69 14.55 -28.04
C SER A 18 5.91 15.80 -28.47
N ASP A 19 4.77 15.61 -29.10
CA ASP A 19 3.75 16.63 -29.38
C ASP A 19 2.83 16.90 -28.18
N HIS A 20 2.84 16.04 -27.16
CA HIS A 20 2.19 16.27 -25.87
C HIS A 20 3.14 16.94 -24.86
N THR A 21 2.63 17.92 -24.11
CA THR A 21 3.35 18.56 -22.99
C THR A 21 2.92 17.90 -21.68
N PRO A 22 3.83 17.21 -20.96
CA PRO A 22 3.50 16.64 -19.66
C PRO A 22 3.21 17.74 -18.64
N ILE A 23 2.15 17.53 -17.87
CA ILE A 23 1.76 18.38 -16.74
C ILE A 23 2.22 17.68 -15.46
N ILE A 24 3.09 18.33 -14.70
CA ILE A 24 3.57 17.85 -13.40
C ILE A 24 2.73 18.52 -12.31
N LEU A 25 2.02 17.70 -11.55
CA LEU A 25 1.29 18.12 -10.36
C LEU A 25 2.05 17.61 -9.12
N ALA A 26 2.55 18.52 -8.29
CA ALA A 26 3.13 18.18 -7.00
C ALA A 26 2.15 18.60 -5.89
N LEU A 27 1.76 17.65 -5.05
CA LEU A 27 0.82 17.85 -3.95
C LEU A 27 1.50 17.48 -2.63
N SER A 28 1.58 18.43 -1.69
CA SER A 28 1.90 18.13 -0.30
C SER A 28 0.61 17.83 0.45
N THR A 29 0.28 16.55 0.59
CA THR A 29 -0.88 16.12 1.40
C THR A 29 -0.41 15.27 2.58
N ASN A 30 -1.10 15.41 3.70
CA ASN A 30 -1.04 14.40 4.76
C ASN A 30 -2.09 13.35 4.38
N ILE A 31 -1.67 12.25 3.76
CA ILE A 31 -2.57 11.16 3.43
C ILE A 31 -2.99 10.53 4.76
N PRO A 32 -4.26 10.64 5.18
CA PRO A 32 -4.69 10.06 6.43
C PRO A 32 -4.45 8.54 6.37
N LYS A 33 -3.79 8.01 7.40
CA LYS A 33 -3.63 6.56 7.54
C LYS A 33 -5.04 5.96 7.60
N PRO A 34 -5.40 5.01 6.71
CA PRO A 34 -6.72 4.43 6.72
C PRO A 34 -6.97 3.74 8.07
N GLY A 35 -8.14 3.98 8.66
CA GLY A 35 -8.54 3.38 9.94
C GLY A 35 -8.75 1.86 9.85
N THR A 36 -8.84 1.33 8.64
CA THR A 36 -8.92 -0.09 8.35
C THR A 36 -7.72 -0.51 7.51
N PHE A 37 -7.20 -1.70 7.81
CA PHE A 37 -6.18 -2.31 6.99
C PHE A 37 -6.81 -2.85 5.70
N ARG A 38 -6.18 -2.56 4.57
CA ARG A 38 -6.56 -3.06 3.23
C ARG A 38 -5.35 -3.66 2.56
N PHE A 39 -5.56 -4.77 1.84
CA PHE A 39 -4.57 -5.28 0.90
C PHE A 39 -4.65 -4.45 -0.38
N GLU A 40 -3.55 -3.79 -0.72
CA GLU A 40 -3.44 -3.07 -1.98
C GLU A 40 -2.93 -4.02 -3.06
N ASN A 41 -3.55 -3.97 -4.25
CA ASN A 41 -3.18 -4.84 -5.36
C ASN A 41 -1.70 -4.65 -5.78
N ALA A 42 -1.17 -3.43 -5.62
CA ALA A 42 0.22 -3.10 -5.88
C ALA A 42 1.21 -4.00 -5.11
N TRP A 43 0.82 -4.52 -3.95
CA TRP A 43 1.69 -5.35 -3.12
C TRP A 43 1.97 -6.71 -3.75
N LEU A 44 1.05 -7.25 -4.56
CA LEU A 44 1.27 -8.51 -5.29
C LEU A 44 2.41 -8.41 -6.33
N HIS A 45 2.76 -7.20 -6.74
CA HIS A 45 3.87 -6.95 -7.65
C HIS A 45 5.22 -6.77 -6.93
N HIS A 46 5.23 -6.65 -5.60
CA HIS A 46 6.47 -6.54 -4.83
C HIS A 46 7.10 -7.93 -4.64
N HIS A 47 8.37 -8.06 -5.02
CA HIS A 47 9.06 -9.36 -5.05
C HIS A 47 9.07 -10.09 -3.70
N ASP A 48 9.20 -9.36 -2.59
CA ASP A 48 9.22 -9.95 -1.24
C ASP A 48 7.84 -10.20 -0.62
N PHE A 49 6.76 -9.73 -1.26
CA PHE A 49 5.44 -9.79 -0.65
C PHE A 49 4.98 -11.24 -0.45
N LEU A 50 4.87 -12.03 -1.51
CA LEU A 50 4.44 -13.44 -1.43
C LEU A 50 5.38 -14.30 -0.58
N PRO A 51 6.73 -14.22 -0.75
CA PRO A 51 7.67 -14.95 0.10
C PRO A 51 7.49 -14.69 1.59
N THR A 52 7.00 -13.52 1.99
CA THR A 52 6.85 -13.17 3.41
C THR A 52 5.45 -13.47 3.96
N VAL A 53 4.39 -13.24 3.19
CA VAL A 53 3.01 -13.45 3.69
C VAL A 53 2.57 -14.92 3.67
N ILE A 54 3.07 -15.74 2.74
CA ILE A 54 2.71 -17.15 2.64
C ILE A 54 3.16 -17.94 3.88
N PRO A 55 4.42 -17.84 4.35
CA PRO A 55 4.83 -18.52 5.58
C PRO A 55 4.02 -18.07 6.79
N ALA A 56 3.70 -16.77 6.89
CA ALA A 56 2.90 -16.24 7.99
C ALA A 56 1.46 -16.80 8.02
N TRP A 57 0.87 -17.07 6.85
CA TRP A 57 -0.43 -17.73 6.77
C TRP A 57 -0.39 -19.16 7.31
N HIS A 58 0.63 -19.93 6.92
CA HIS A 58 0.79 -21.33 7.31
C HIS A 58 1.33 -21.54 8.73
N ALA A 59 1.89 -20.50 9.35
CA ALA A 59 2.40 -20.56 10.72
C ALA A 59 1.29 -20.64 11.78
N VAL A 60 0.02 -20.39 11.41
CA VAL A 60 -1.11 -20.43 12.35
C VAL A 60 -1.56 -21.90 12.56
N PRO A 61 -1.51 -22.42 13.79
CA PRO A 61 -1.97 -23.78 14.09
C PRO A 61 -3.47 -23.94 13.85
N TRP A 62 -3.87 -25.12 13.36
CA TRP A 62 -5.28 -25.47 13.16
C TRP A 62 -5.86 -26.10 14.43
N ASP A 63 -5.72 -25.41 15.56
CA ASP A 63 -6.16 -25.90 16.86
C ASP A 63 -7.30 -25.01 17.37
N GLY A 64 -8.53 -25.35 17.00
CA GLY A 64 -9.74 -24.66 17.50
C GLY A 64 -10.83 -24.46 16.46
N ASP A 65 -11.71 -23.49 16.75
CA ASP A 65 -12.78 -23.08 15.85
C ASP A 65 -12.22 -22.53 14.52
N ALA A 66 -12.86 -22.91 13.41
CA ALA A 66 -12.41 -22.56 12.07
C ALA A 66 -12.40 -21.04 11.82
N ALA A 67 -13.37 -20.30 12.38
CA ALA A 67 -13.39 -18.84 12.25
C ALA A 67 -12.27 -18.20 13.09
N GLY A 68 -11.96 -18.76 14.26
CA GLY A 68 -10.82 -18.37 15.08
C GLY A 68 -9.47 -18.55 14.37
N VAL A 69 -9.26 -19.71 13.75
CA VAL A 69 -8.05 -20.00 12.96
C VAL A 69 -7.95 -19.02 11.79
N LEU A 70 -9.03 -18.81 11.04
CA LEU A 70 -9.05 -17.87 9.92
C LEU A 70 -8.72 -16.42 10.36
N ALA A 71 -9.31 -15.96 11.47
CA ALA A 71 -9.04 -14.64 12.03
C ALA A 71 -7.58 -14.48 12.45
N ALA A 72 -6.99 -15.52 13.06
CA ALA A 72 -5.57 -15.55 13.41
C ALA A 72 -4.67 -15.52 12.16
N SER A 73 -5.00 -16.26 11.11
CA SER A 73 -4.27 -16.25 9.83
C SER A 73 -4.30 -14.87 9.17
N PHE A 74 -5.45 -14.19 9.13
CA PHE A 74 -5.52 -12.82 8.63
C PHE A 74 -4.68 -11.84 9.46
N LYS A 75 -4.65 -12.02 10.79
CA LYS A 75 -3.82 -11.18 11.67
C LYS A 75 -2.33 -11.41 11.42
N ALA A 76 -1.91 -12.65 11.19
CA ALA A 76 -0.53 -13.02 10.88
C ALA A 76 -0.08 -12.43 9.54
N VAL A 77 -0.86 -12.63 8.47
CA VAL A 77 -0.58 -12.07 7.14
C VAL A 77 -0.55 -10.54 7.18
N ARG A 78 -1.46 -9.89 7.91
CA ARG A 78 -1.42 -8.44 8.11
C ARG A 78 -0.13 -7.96 8.78
N CYS A 79 0.38 -8.70 9.75
CA CYS A 79 1.63 -8.36 10.44
C CYS A 79 2.81 -8.46 9.48
N ALA A 80 2.92 -9.59 8.78
CA ALA A 80 3.96 -9.84 7.78
C ALA A 80 3.95 -8.80 6.65
N ALA A 81 2.78 -8.51 6.08
CA ALA A 81 2.63 -7.53 5.01
C ALA A 81 3.08 -6.11 5.39
N LYS A 82 2.94 -5.72 6.67
CA LYS A 82 3.42 -4.41 7.13
C LYS A 82 4.94 -4.34 7.22
N HIS A 83 5.61 -5.46 7.51
CA HIS A 83 7.05 -5.50 7.66
C HIS A 83 7.77 -5.40 6.31
N CYS A 84 7.26 -6.03 5.25
CA CYS A 84 7.90 -5.98 3.92
C CYS A 84 7.81 -4.64 3.19
N ILE A 85 6.95 -3.73 3.65
CA ILE A 85 6.53 -2.54 2.87
C ILE A 85 6.91 -1.24 3.59
N LEU A 86 7.29 -1.31 4.87
CA LEU A 86 7.66 -0.15 5.68
C LEU A 86 9.15 -0.06 5.99
N ASP A 87 9.95 -1.05 5.57
CA ASP A 87 11.42 -1.01 5.51
C ASP A 87 11.87 -0.61 4.09
#